data_AF-A0A940SQY3-F1
#
_entry.id   AF-A0A940SQY3-F1
#
_cell.length_a   1.000
_cell.length_b   1.000
_cell.length_c   1.000
_cell.angle_alpha   90.00
_cell.angle_beta   90.00
_cell.angle_gamma   90.00
#
_symmetry.space_group_name_H-M   'P 1'
#
loop_
_entity.id
_entity.type
_entity.pdbx_description
1 polymer ?
#
loop_
_entity_poly.entity_id
_entity_poly.type
_entity_poly.pdbx_seq_one_letter_code
_entity_poly.pdbx_strand_id
1 'polypeptide(L)'
;MRTIKYLGIWLAAMVIVVLLTNVVGGALCKLRAADVIMPSLTGYSKKMHLPLDEETANDSRKTGALLTVRSLLSDNRLTNDEGLLGHLFYAQMDIDTSVIFLSKDGMSDLSSGIFAAVYREDGDTETSSLVKTFALMDVRALSGQECAETLKGVLNANPNADIRIDAYTIQDQLLQPLGMTVLAQDGSELLHVECTAEGERITADNCFVRQEGTDENTLYTKLRDASLGERESDRTADSLVAELPFDQPTFQDERTQYSFGKMKAQQIEVNDGYAMITAYVFDYSGDVILHIMALGSIVSVIILIVYVAGRKKA
;
A
#
# COMPACT_ATOMS: atom_id res chain seq x y z
N MET A 1 41.49 8.08 -31.51
CA MET A 1 41.93 8.31 -30.11
C MET A 1 41.15 9.41 -29.38
N ARG A 2 41.04 10.65 -29.89
CA ARG A 2 40.33 11.73 -29.17
C ARG A 2 38.86 11.41 -28.89
N THR A 3 38.10 10.93 -29.87
CA THR A 3 36.68 10.53 -29.70
C THR A 3 36.50 9.46 -28.61
N ILE A 4 37.39 8.46 -28.57
CA ILE A 4 37.38 7.39 -27.56
C ILE A 4 37.62 7.95 -26.15
N LYS A 5 38.51 8.95 -26.01
CA LYS A 5 38.77 9.62 -24.72
C LYS A 5 37.54 10.40 -24.23
N TYR A 6 36.88 11.18 -25.09
CA TYR A 6 35.68 11.92 -24.71
C TYR A 6 34.49 11.01 -24.40
N LEU A 7 34.36 9.89 -25.12
CA LEU A 7 33.37 8.86 -24.79
C LEU A 7 33.62 8.24 -23.41
N GLY A 8 34.87 7.94 -23.07
CA GLY A 8 35.23 7.42 -21.74
C GLY A 8 34.93 8.42 -20.62
N ILE A 9 35.23 9.71 -20.82
CA ILE A 9 34.90 10.78 -19.88
C ILE A 9 33.38 10.92 -19.72
N TRP A 10 32.63 10.87 -20.83
CA TRP A 10 31.18 10.94 -20.81
C TRP A 10 30.56 9.77 -20.04
N LEU A 11 31.01 8.55 -20.30
CA LEU A 11 30.53 7.35 -19.59
C LEU A 11 30.80 7.46 -18.08
N ALA A 12 32.01 7.87 -17.69
CA ALA A 12 32.35 8.06 -16.28
C ALA A 12 31.48 9.13 -15.62
N ALA A 13 31.24 10.26 -16.30
CA ALA A 13 30.37 11.32 -15.80
C ALA A 13 28.92 10.86 -15.66
N MET A 14 28.40 10.09 -16.63
CA MET A 14 27.04 9.54 -16.56
C MET A 14 26.87 8.56 -15.41
N VAL A 15 27.85 7.69 -15.16
CA VAL A 15 27.83 6.80 -14.00
C VAL A 15 27.76 7.59 -12.69
N ILE A 16 28.56 8.66 -12.56
CA ILE A 16 28.52 9.55 -11.39
C ILE A 16 27.15 10.20 -11.25
N VAL A 17 26.56 10.71 -12.34
CA VAL A 17 25.21 11.31 -12.32
C VAL A 17 24.18 10.30 -11.82
N VAL A 18 24.16 9.08 -12.37
CA VAL A 18 23.22 8.03 -11.97
C VAL A 18 23.33 7.73 -10.47
N LEU A 19 24.55 7.57 -9.97
CA LEU A 19 24.79 7.27 -8.55
C LEU A 19 24.35 8.44 -7.64
N LEU A 20 24.74 9.67 -7.96
CA LEU A 20 24.39 10.84 -7.17
C LEU A 20 22.88 11.07 -7.13
N THR A 21 22.22 10.99 -8.28
CA THR A 21 20.76 11.11 -8.39
C THR A 21 20.06 10.07 -7.52
N ASN A 22 20.52 8.81 -7.57
CA ASN A 22 19.92 7.75 -6.75
C ASN A 22 20.13 7.97 -5.24
N VAL A 23 21.33 8.38 -4.83
CA VAL A 23 21.65 8.67 -3.42
C VAL A 23 20.84 9.85 -2.89
N VAL A 24 20.74 10.93 -3.68
CA VAL A 24 19.96 12.13 -3.32
C VAL A 24 18.47 11.77 -3.22
N GLY A 25 17.93 11.03 -4.21
CA GLY A 25 16.55 10.58 -4.18
C GLY A 25 16.24 9.72 -2.95
N GLY A 26 17.09 8.75 -2.63
CA GLY A 26 16.92 7.91 -1.44
C GLY A 26 16.98 8.70 -0.13
N ALA A 27 17.88 9.67 -0.01
CA ALA A 27 17.98 10.53 1.17
C ALA A 27 16.73 11.42 1.34
N LEU A 28 16.24 12.02 0.25
CA LEU A 28 15.03 12.87 0.28
C LEU A 28 13.76 12.06 0.55
N CYS A 29 13.63 10.89 -0.08
CA CYS A 29 12.54 9.96 0.16
C CYS A 29 12.50 9.53 1.63
N LYS A 30 13.66 9.20 2.23
CA LYS A 30 13.75 8.91 3.66
C LYS A 30 13.22 10.08 4.50
N LEU A 31 13.80 11.26 4.32
CA LEU A 31 13.52 12.43 5.15
C LEU A 31 12.07 12.91 5.07
N ARG A 32 11.43 12.77 3.90
CA ARG A 32 10.10 13.32 3.66
C ARG A 32 8.98 12.31 3.83
N ALA A 33 9.24 11.04 3.60
CA ALA A 33 8.22 10.01 3.62
C ALA A 33 8.47 8.99 4.73
N ALA A 34 9.56 8.22 4.67
CA ALA A 34 9.77 7.14 5.65
C ALA A 34 9.90 7.63 7.10
N ASP A 35 10.67 8.69 7.35
CA ASP A 35 10.86 9.24 8.70
C ASP A 35 9.58 9.89 9.25
N VAL A 36 8.58 10.17 8.39
CA VAL A 36 7.27 10.70 8.78
C VAL A 36 6.26 9.57 9.00
N ILE A 37 6.25 8.58 8.10
CA ILE A 37 5.26 7.52 8.07
C ILE A 37 5.58 6.43 9.09
N MET A 38 6.83 5.97 9.18
CA MET A 38 7.20 4.86 10.07
C MET A 38 6.81 5.11 11.54
N PRO A 39 7.13 6.27 12.15
CA PRO A 39 6.77 6.51 13.55
C PRO A 39 5.25 6.55 13.79
N SER A 40 4.45 6.80 12.74
CA SER A 40 2.99 6.86 12.86
C SER A 40 2.37 5.48 13.12
N LEU A 41 3.06 4.39 12.77
CA LEU A 41 2.60 3.02 13.02
C LEU A 41 3.21 2.39 14.26
N THR A 42 4.16 3.04 14.93
CA THR A 42 4.74 2.54 16.18
C THR A 42 3.70 2.51 17.31
N GLY A 43 3.74 1.46 18.12
CA GLY A 43 2.86 1.25 19.27
C GLY A 43 1.55 0.55 18.94
N TYR A 44 1.26 0.26 17.68
CA TYR A 44 0.05 -0.47 17.29
C TYR A 44 0.08 -1.95 17.69
N SER A 45 1.26 -2.55 17.87
CA SER A 45 1.38 -3.91 18.45
C SER A 45 0.73 -3.96 19.84
N LYS A 46 0.99 -2.95 20.68
CA LYS A 46 0.36 -2.79 22.00
C LYS A 46 -1.11 -2.40 21.90
N LYS A 47 -1.52 -1.61 20.90
CA LYS A 47 -2.94 -1.29 20.70
C LYS A 47 -3.77 -2.49 20.27
N MET A 48 -3.17 -3.49 19.62
CA MET A 48 -3.83 -4.78 19.35
C MET A 48 -4.01 -5.63 20.63
N HIS A 49 -3.21 -5.37 21.67
CA HIS A 49 -3.38 -5.98 23.01
C HIS A 49 -4.59 -5.43 23.79
N LEU A 50 -4.84 -4.12 23.69
CA LEU A 50 -5.82 -3.42 24.52
C LEU A 50 -7.28 -3.92 24.33
N PRO A 51 -7.75 -4.31 23.13
CA PRO A 51 -9.05 -4.94 22.95
C PRO A 51 -9.19 -6.32 23.63
N LEU A 52 -8.07 -6.98 23.96
CA LEU A 52 -8.06 -8.32 24.57
C LEU A 52 -8.01 -8.26 26.11
N ASP A 53 -7.44 -7.20 26.69
CA ASP A 53 -7.22 -7.05 28.14
C ASP A 53 -8.41 -6.52 28.94
N GLU A 54 -9.40 -5.88 28.31
CA GLU A 54 -10.58 -5.44 29.06
C GLU A 54 -11.56 -6.61 29.22
N GLU A 55 -11.82 -7.06 30.46
CA GLU A 55 -12.99 -7.87 30.82
C GLU A 55 -14.30 -7.07 30.56
N THR A 56 -14.60 -6.73 29.32
CA THR A 56 -15.86 -6.14 28.92
C THR A 56 -16.72 -7.22 28.28
N ALA A 57 -17.91 -7.42 28.85
CA ALA A 57 -18.92 -8.39 28.46
C ALA A 57 -19.58 -8.11 27.09
N ASN A 58 -18.83 -7.63 26.10
CA ASN A 58 -19.36 -7.21 24.80
C ASN A 58 -18.37 -7.49 23.66
N ASP A 59 -18.29 -8.77 23.25
CA ASP A 59 -17.42 -9.26 22.16
C ASP A 59 -17.55 -8.45 20.87
N SER A 60 -18.74 -7.91 20.57
CA SER A 60 -19.01 -7.13 19.37
C SER A 60 -18.18 -5.83 19.26
N ARG A 61 -17.91 -5.14 20.37
CA ARG A 61 -17.12 -3.90 20.38
C ARG A 61 -15.63 -4.18 20.16
N LYS A 62 -15.14 -5.29 20.71
CA LYS A 62 -13.75 -5.75 20.55
C LYS A 62 -13.47 -6.13 19.10
N THR A 63 -14.37 -6.91 18.49
CA THR A 63 -14.29 -7.29 17.08
C THR A 63 -14.36 -6.06 16.17
N GLY A 64 -15.28 -5.12 16.43
CA GLY A 64 -15.37 -3.88 15.65
C GLY A 64 -14.09 -3.04 15.69
N ALA A 65 -13.46 -2.89 16.87
CA ALA A 65 -12.20 -2.16 16.99
C ALA A 65 -11.05 -2.85 16.25
N LEU A 66 -10.93 -4.17 16.35
CA LEU A 66 -9.92 -4.96 15.65
C LEU A 66 -10.09 -4.86 14.12
N LEU A 67 -11.33 -4.97 13.62
CA LEU A 67 -11.64 -4.83 12.20
C LEU A 67 -11.33 -3.42 11.69
N THR A 68 -11.62 -2.38 12.47
CA THR A 68 -11.29 -0.99 12.10
C THR A 68 -9.79 -0.74 12.11
N VAL A 69 -9.04 -1.26 13.08
CA VAL A 69 -7.57 -1.14 13.07
C VAL A 69 -7.01 -1.89 11.85
N ARG A 70 -7.52 -3.09 11.56
CA ARG A 70 -7.04 -3.86 10.42
C ARG A 70 -7.45 -3.24 9.08
N SER A 71 -8.61 -2.60 8.96
CA SER A 71 -8.99 -1.90 7.73
C SER A 71 -8.08 -0.72 7.42
N LEU A 72 -7.72 0.07 8.45
CA LEU A 72 -6.84 1.22 8.32
C LEU A 72 -5.41 0.82 7.96
N LEU A 73 -4.95 -0.32 8.48
CA LEU A 73 -3.60 -0.83 8.30
C LEU A 73 -3.48 -1.85 7.17
N SER A 74 -4.59 -2.14 6.49
CA SER A 74 -4.62 -2.99 5.32
C SER A 74 -3.76 -2.36 4.23
N ASP A 75 -2.62 -2.96 3.95
CA ASP A 75 -2.04 -3.19 2.62
C ASP A 75 -2.53 -2.24 1.51
N ASN A 76 -2.10 -0.98 1.58
CA ASN A 76 -2.45 0.06 0.63
C ASN A 76 -1.24 0.44 -0.22
N ARG A 77 -1.52 0.84 -1.48
CA ARG A 77 -0.61 1.62 -2.31
C ARG A 77 -1.01 3.09 -2.20
N LEU A 78 -0.08 3.93 -1.76
CA LEU A 78 -0.25 5.37 -1.72
C LEU A 78 0.58 5.96 -2.85
N THR A 79 -0.05 6.68 -3.75
CA THR A 79 0.65 7.45 -4.79
C THR A 79 0.56 8.91 -4.41
N ASN A 80 1.71 9.59 -4.36
CA ASN A 80 1.71 11.05 -4.32
C ASN A 80 1.82 11.57 -5.75
N ASP A 81 0.72 12.09 -6.30
CA ASP A 81 0.70 12.72 -7.61
C ASP A 81 0.86 14.23 -7.49
N GLU A 82 2.11 14.68 -7.61
CA GLU A 82 2.44 16.09 -7.71
C GLU A 82 2.71 16.46 -9.17
N GLY A 83 2.34 17.68 -9.56
CA GLY A 83 2.70 18.20 -10.89
C GLY A 83 4.22 18.21 -11.11
N LEU A 84 4.67 18.65 -12.29
CA LEU A 84 6.09 18.63 -12.69
C LEU A 84 7.11 19.16 -11.65
N LEU A 85 6.71 20.09 -10.77
CA LEU A 85 7.55 20.58 -9.68
C LEU A 85 7.83 19.52 -8.60
N GLY A 86 6.87 18.65 -8.28
CA GLY A 86 7.05 17.58 -7.31
C GLY A 86 8.12 16.59 -7.74
N HIS A 87 8.13 16.22 -9.03
CA HIS A 87 9.18 15.40 -9.62
C HIS A 87 10.59 15.99 -9.43
N LEU A 88 10.75 17.32 -9.52
CA LEU A 88 12.06 17.98 -9.30
C LEU A 88 12.55 17.88 -7.85
N PHE A 89 11.64 17.62 -6.91
CA PHE A 89 11.95 17.54 -5.49
C PHE A 89 11.89 16.12 -4.94
N TYR A 90 11.81 15.09 -5.79
CA TYR A 90 11.60 13.70 -5.35
C TYR A 90 10.32 13.51 -4.54
N ALA A 91 9.28 14.27 -4.89
CA ALA A 91 7.99 14.20 -4.23
C ALA A 91 7.03 13.22 -4.91
N GLN A 92 7.31 12.81 -6.17
CA GLN A 92 6.53 11.77 -6.82
C GLN A 92 7.03 10.41 -6.36
N MET A 93 6.23 9.72 -5.55
CA MET A 93 6.58 8.38 -5.10
C MET A 93 5.34 7.52 -4.90
N ASP A 94 5.51 6.24 -5.22
CA ASP A 94 4.56 5.19 -4.89
C ASP A 94 5.04 4.49 -3.62
N ILE A 95 4.14 4.32 -2.66
CA ILE A 95 4.42 3.69 -1.38
C ILE A 95 3.58 2.42 -1.30
N ASP A 96 4.24 1.28 -1.40
CA ASP A 96 3.64 -0.02 -1.18
C ASP A 96 3.81 -0.43 0.28
N THR A 97 2.71 -0.63 0.99
CA THR A 97 2.69 -0.91 2.43
C THR A 97 2.21 -2.33 2.70
N SER A 98 2.86 -3.02 3.63
CA SER A 98 2.39 -4.28 4.20
C SER A 98 2.51 -4.23 5.72
N VAL A 99 1.45 -4.63 6.42
CA VAL A 99 1.43 -4.72 7.88
C VAL A 99 0.98 -6.12 8.28
N ILE A 100 1.74 -6.76 9.17
CA ILE A 100 1.43 -8.09 9.69
C ILE A 100 1.30 -8.03 11.21
N PHE A 101 0.22 -8.61 11.74
CA PHE A 101 -0.04 -8.77 13.18
C PHE A 101 0.05 -10.22 13.61
N LEU A 102 0.76 -10.49 14.69
CA LEU A 102 1.10 -11.85 15.10
C LEU A 102 1.01 -11.97 16.61
N SER A 103 0.73 -13.17 17.11
CA SER A 103 0.98 -13.51 18.52
C SER A 103 1.96 -14.68 18.61
N LYS A 104 2.43 -14.94 19.83
CA LYS A 104 3.18 -16.16 20.18
C LYS A 104 2.46 -17.46 19.78
N ASP A 105 1.14 -17.41 19.64
CA ASP A 105 0.29 -18.57 19.35
C ASP A 105 0.03 -18.74 17.83
N GLY A 106 0.44 -17.76 17.01
CA GLY A 106 0.41 -17.83 15.55
C GLY A 106 -0.25 -16.63 14.87
N MET A 107 -0.44 -16.76 13.55
CA MET A 107 -1.21 -15.83 12.71
C MET A 107 -2.71 -16.14 12.83
N SER A 108 -3.55 -15.11 12.92
CA SER A 108 -5.00 -15.22 12.72
C SER A 108 -5.38 -14.86 11.28
N ASP A 109 -6.60 -15.14 10.83
CA ASP A 109 -7.03 -14.79 9.46
C ASP A 109 -7.09 -13.27 9.19
N LEU A 110 -6.94 -12.45 10.24
CA LEU A 110 -6.82 -11.00 10.17
C LEU A 110 -5.36 -10.51 10.31
N SER A 111 -4.38 -11.41 10.40
CA SER A 111 -2.96 -11.07 10.61
C SER A 111 -2.34 -10.37 9.40
N SER A 112 -2.70 -10.79 8.20
CA SER A 112 -2.04 -10.42 6.94
C SER A 112 -3.02 -10.52 5.78
N GLY A 113 -2.87 -9.65 4.78
CA GLY A 113 -3.69 -9.69 3.57
C GLY A 113 -4.27 -8.34 3.20
N ILE A 114 -4.86 -8.30 2.01
CA ILE A 114 -5.49 -7.12 1.41
C ILE A 114 -6.98 -7.17 1.75
N PHE A 115 -7.42 -6.26 2.60
CA PHE A 115 -8.80 -6.22 3.10
C PHE A 115 -9.55 -4.99 2.62
N ALA A 116 -10.85 -5.13 2.36
CA ALA A 116 -11.76 -4.00 2.14
C ALA A 116 -12.72 -3.89 3.33
N ALA A 117 -12.85 -2.68 3.88
CA ALA A 117 -13.85 -2.41 4.92
C ALA A 117 -15.25 -2.42 4.31
N VAL A 118 -16.16 -3.13 4.97
CA VAL A 118 -17.58 -3.10 4.64
C VAL A 118 -18.31 -2.36 5.74
N TYR A 119 -19.03 -1.32 5.35
CA TYR A 119 -19.77 -0.42 6.22
C TYR A 119 -21.26 -0.78 6.17
N ARG A 120 -21.95 -0.63 7.30
CA ARG A 120 -23.41 -0.74 7.37
C ARG A 120 -24.02 0.62 7.67
N GLU A 121 -24.93 1.07 6.82
CA GLU A 121 -25.67 2.30 7.08
C GLU A 121 -26.93 1.99 7.88
N ASP A 122 -26.85 2.22 9.20
CA ASP A 122 -28.03 2.32 10.04
C ASP A 122 -28.57 3.75 9.90
N GLY A 123 -29.85 3.86 9.53
CA GLY A 123 -30.55 5.08 9.09
C GLY A 123 -30.72 6.20 10.12
N ASP A 124 -29.83 6.31 11.11
CA ASP A 124 -29.85 7.39 12.10
C ASP A 124 -28.45 8.00 12.34
N THR A 125 -28.37 9.31 12.09
CA THR A 125 -27.34 10.30 12.49
C THR A 125 -25.90 10.24 11.95
N GLU A 126 -25.41 11.47 11.74
CA GLU A 126 -24.09 11.99 11.33
C GLU A 126 -22.89 11.51 12.17
N THR A 127 -22.76 10.22 12.42
CA THR A 127 -21.55 9.64 13.02
C THR A 127 -20.60 9.17 11.93
N SER A 128 -19.36 9.69 11.98
CA SER A 128 -18.24 9.39 11.09
C SER A 128 -18.18 7.92 10.66
N SER A 129 -17.98 7.67 9.36
CA SER A 129 -17.89 6.34 8.72
C SER A 129 -16.94 5.37 9.43
N LEU A 130 -15.95 5.88 10.17
CA LEU A 130 -15.01 5.11 10.99
C LEU A 130 -15.66 4.29 12.11
N VAL A 131 -16.87 4.63 12.56
CA VAL A 131 -17.59 3.91 13.64
C VAL A 131 -18.50 2.80 13.09
N LYS A 132 -18.66 2.71 11.76
CA LYS A 132 -19.65 1.83 11.11
C LYS A 132 -19.05 0.64 10.34
N THR A 133 -17.74 0.37 10.44
CA THR A 133 -17.13 -0.86 9.91
C THR A 133 -17.75 -2.07 10.60
N PHE A 134 -18.51 -2.89 9.87
CA PHE A 134 -19.16 -4.07 10.45
C PHE A 134 -18.41 -5.37 10.13
N ALA A 135 -17.71 -5.40 9.00
CA ALA A 135 -16.93 -6.56 8.56
C ALA A 135 -15.76 -6.14 7.66
N LEU A 136 -14.81 -7.05 7.50
CA LEU A 136 -13.75 -6.97 6.51
C LEU A 136 -13.96 -8.02 5.43
N MET A 137 -13.72 -7.65 4.18
CA MET A 137 -13.72 -8.57 3.05
C MET A 137 -12.27 -8.87 2.63
N ASP A 138 -11.91 -10.16 2.51
CA ASP A 138 -10.62 -10.57 1.95
C ASP A 138 -10.64 -10.39 0.43
N VAL A 139 -9.91 -9.38 -0.04
CA VAL A 139 -9.83 -9.04 -1.46
C VAL A 139 -8.98 -10.04 -2.23
N ARG A 140 -8.04 -10.73 -1.58
CA ARG A 140 -7.22 -11.77 -2.22
C ARG A 140 -8.09 -12.96 -2.58
N ALA A 141 -8.89 -13.45 -1.64
CA ALA A 141 -9.86 -14.51 -1.87
C ALA A 141 -10.88 -14.13 -2.95
N LEU A 142 -11.40 -12.89 -2.90
CA LEU A 142 -12.31 -12.38 -3.94
C LEU A 142 -11.65 -12.35 -5.33
N SER A 143 -10.39 -11.89 -5.44
CA SER A 143 -9.70 -11.77 -6.73
C SER A 143 -9.50 -13.12 -7.45
N GLY A 144 -9.56 -14.23 -6.72
CA GLY A 144 -9.51 -15.57 -7.28
C GLY A 144 -10.82 -16.04 -7.94
N GLN A 145 -11.90 -15.23 -7.89
CA GLN A 145 -13.22 -15.57 -8.42
C GLN A 145 -13.50 -14.86 -9.76
N GLU A 146 -14.33 -15.47 -10.60
CA GLU A 146 -14.72 -14.88 -11.91
C GLU A 146 -15.45 -13.53 -11.76
N CYS A 147 -16.22 -13.34 -10.69
CA CYS A 147 -16.94 -12.10 -10.44
C CYS A 147 -15.99 -10.89 -10.26
N ALA A 148 -14.77 -11.11 -9.75
CA ALA A 148 -13.80 -10.06 -9.50
C ALA A 148 -13.25 -9.42 -10.78
N GLU A 149 -13.03 -10.20 -11.84
CA GLU A 149 -12.57 -9.66 -13.12
C GLU A 149 -13.63 -8.77 -13.78
N THR A 150 -14.91 -9.15 -13.65
CA THR A 150 -16.03 -8.32 -14.13
C THR A 150 -16.12 -7.00 -13.35
N LEU A 151 -15.97 -7.06 -12.02
CA LEU A 151 -15.93 -5.87 -11.16
C LEU A 151 -14.77 -4.95 -11.51
N LYS A 152 -13.56 -5.49 -11.67
CA LYS A 152 -12.36 -4.71 -12.03
C LYS A 152 -12.59 -3.89 -13.31
N GLY A 153 -13.20 -4.49 -14.34
CA GLY A 153 -13.49 -3.81 -15.60
C GLY A 153 -14.39 -2.58 -15.43
N VAL A 154 -15.47 -2.71 -14.65
CA VAL A 154 -16.42 -1.61 -14.42
C VAL A 154 -15.87 -0.55 -13.48
N LEU A 155 -15.19 -0.94 -12.40
CA LEU A 155 -14.63 -0.01 -11.43
C LEU A 155 -13.48 0.83 -12.02
N ASN A 156 -12.68 0.26 -12.92
CA ASN A 156 -11.65 1.01 -13.64
C ASN A 156 -12.24 2.17 -14.49
N ALA A 157 -13.43 1.97 -15.06
CA ALA A 157 -14.11 3.01 -15.84
C ALA A 157 -14.90 4.01 -14.98
N ASN A 158 -15.15 3.68 -13.70
CA ASN A 158 -15.99 4.45 -12.79
C ASN A 158 -15.27 4.64 -11.45
N PRO A 159 -14.26 5.52 -11.38
CA PRO A 159 -13.39 5.67 -10.20
C PRO A 159 -14.15 6.08 -8.93
N ASN A 160 -15.30 6.72 -9.07
CA ASN A 160 -16.13 7.20 -7.96
C ASN A 160 -17.36 6.32 -7.67
N ALA A 161 -17.40 5.09 -8.19
CA ALA A 161 -18.51 4.18 -7.93
C ALA A 161 -18.44 3.60 -6.51
N ASP A 162 -19.58 3.48 -5.85
CA ASP A 162 -19.71 2.73 -4.60
C ASP A 162 -20.10 1.28 -4.91
N ILE A 163 -19.74 0.35 -4.02
CA ILE A 163 -20.15 -1.05 -4.13
C ILE A 163 -21.12 -1.37 -3.02
N ARG A 164 -22.36 -1.69 -3.36
CA ARG A 164 -23.33 -2.28 -2.42
C ARG A 164 -23.13 -3.79 -2.35
N ILE A 165 -23.08 -4.33 -1.15
CA ILE A 165 -23.12 -5.77 -0.90
C ILE A 165 -24.58 -6.14 -0.73
N ASP A 166 -25.14 -6.93 -1.66
CA ASP A 166 -26.54 -7.35 -1.66
C ASP A 166 -26.75 -8.67 -0.88
N ALA A 167 -25.72 -9.53 -0.92
CA ALA A 167 -25.71 -10.77 -0.16
C ALA A 167 -24.28 -11.15 0.20
N TYR A 168 -24.11 -11.77 1.35
CA TYR A 168 -22.81 -12.23 1.83
C TYR A 168 -22.94 -13.45 2.76
N THR A 169 -21.80 -14.04 3.08
CA THR A 169 -21.65 -14.99 4.19
C THR A 169 -20.46 -14.57 5.05
N ILE A 170 -20.37 -15.07 6.29
CA ILE A 170 -19.26 -14.79 7.19
C ILE A 170 -18.53 -16.09 7.50
N GLN A 171 -17.24 -16.14 7.19
CA GLN A 171 -16.33 -17.22 7.55
C GLN A 171 -15.13 -16.62 8.28
N ASP A 172 -14.74 -17.18 9.42
CA ASP A 172 -13.54 -16.75 10.17
C ASP A 172 -13.46 -15.22 10.40
N GLN A 173 -14.62 -14.62 10.72
CA GLN A 173 -14.79 -13.17 10.94
C GLN A 173 -14.65 -12.28 9.70
N LEU A 174 -14.45 -12.90 8.52
CA LEU A 174 -14.36 -12.24 7.22
C LEU A 174 -15.66 -12.39 6.44
N LEU A 175 -16.06 -11.30 5.80
CA LEU A 175 -17.18 -11.25 4.88
C LEU A 175 -16.74 -11.77 3.51
N GLN A 176 -17.46 -12.76 3.01
CA GLN A 176 -17.34 -13.24 1.64
C GLN A 176 -18.59 -12.79 0.86
N PRO A 177 -18.43 -11.97 -0.19
CA PRO A 177 -19.58 -11.48 -0.94
C PRO A 177 -20.18 -12.62 -1.77
N LEU A 178 -21.51 -12.67 -1.82
CA LEU A 178 -22.29 -13.56 -2.67
C LEU A 178 -23.01 -12.78 -3.78
N GLY A 179 -23.40 -11.53 -3.52
CA GLY A 179 -23.98 -10.63 -4.51
C GLY A 179 -23.50 -9.21 -4.26
N MET A 180 -23.07 -8.54 -5.33
CA MET A 180 -22.58 -7.16 -5.28
C MET A 180 -23.15 -6.33 -6.43
N THR A 181 -23.49 -5.08 -6.12
CA THR A 181 -23.96 -4.10 -7.09
C THR A 181 -23.04 -2.89 -7.10
N VAL A 182 -22.51 -2.54 -8.26
CA VAL A 182 -21.75 -1.31 -8.48
C VAL A 182 -22.72 -0.18 -8.77
N LEU A 183 -22.66 0.87 -7.98
CA LEU A 183 -23.52 2.05 -8.07
C LEU A 183 -22.70 3.24 -8.55
N ALA A 184 -23.21 3.96 -9.55
CA ALA A 184 -22.67 5.26 -9.92
C ALA A 184 -22.95 6.30 -8.81
N GLN A 185 -22.31 7.46 -8.91
CA GLN A 185 -22.49 8.57 -7.96
C GLN A 185 -23.95 9.06 -7.86
N ASP A 186 -24.75 8.90 -8.92
CA ASP A 186 -26.17 9.27 -8.93
C ASP A 186 -27.09 8.17 -8.35
N GLY A 187 -26.50 7.07 -7.87
CA GLY A 187 -27.20 5.91 -7.34
C GLY A 187 -27.74 4.95 -8.41
N SER A 188 -27.46 5.19 -9.69
CA SER A 188 -27.83 4.25 -10.75
C SER A 188 -26.97 2.98 -10.71
N GLU A 189 -27.60 1.85 -11.02
CA GLU A 189 -26.91 0.57 -11.10
C GLU A 189 -26.10 0.48 -12.39
N LEU A 190 -24.79 0.25 -12.24
CA LEU A 190 -23.87 0.06 -13.36
C LEU A 190 -23.67 -1.42 -13.68
N LEU A 191 -23.66 -2.26 -12.65
CA LEU A 191 -23.38 -3.70 -12.75
C LEU A 191 -23.89 -4.40 -11.50
N HIS A 192 -24.52 -5.55 -11.68
CA HIS A 192 -24.75 -6.52 -10.61
C HIS A 192 -23.99 -7.81 -10.93
N VAL A 193 -23.29 -8.36 -9.92
CA VAL A 193 -22.55 -9.62 -10.03
C VAL A 193 -22.89 -10.54 -8.87
N GLU A 194 -22.98 -11.83 -9.17
CA GLU A 194 -23.03 -12.88 -8.15
C GLU A 194 -21.64 -13.53 -8.06
N CYS A 195 -21.21 -13.78 -6.83
CA CYS A 195 -19.94 -14.40 -6.47
C CYS A 195 -20.20 -15.76 -5.80
N THR A 196 -19.19 -16.63 -5.80
CA THR A 196 -19.30 -17.97 -5.23
C THR A 196 -18.59 -18.04 -3.89
N ALA A 197 -19.33 -18.32 -2.83
CA ALA A 197 -18.78 -18.57 -1.50
C ALA A 197 -19.58 -19.68 -0.79
N GLU A 198 -18.90 -20.42 0.09
CA GLU A 198 -19.53 -21.45 0.92
C GLU A 198 -20.09 -20.83 2.20
N GLY A 199 -21.24 -21.30 2.68
CA GLY A 199 -21.82 -20.85 3.95
C GLY A 199 -23.26 -20.38 3.86
N GLU A 200 -23.78 -19.89 4.97
CA GLU A 200 -25.14 -19.36 5.04
C GLU A 200 -25.23 -18.03 4.28
N ARG A 201 -26.15 -17.95 3.31
CA ARG A 201 -26.43 -16.72 2.57
C ARG A 201 -27.24 -15.78 3.45
N ILE A 202 -26.65 -14.63 3.76
CA ILE A 202 -27.28 -13.53 4.47
C ILE A 202 -27.60 -12.45 3.44
N THR A 203 -28.87 -12.12 3.28
CA THR A 203 -29.30 -10.96 2.49
C THR A 203 -28.99 -9.68 3.26
N ALA A 204 -28.39 -8.71 2.58
CA ALA A 204 -27.87 -7.51 3.18
C ALA A 204 -28.68 -6.29 2.71
N ASP A 205 -29.21 -5.54 3.66
CA ASP A 205 -29.72 -4.20 3.40
C ASP A 205 -28.66 -3.18 3.86
N ASN A 206 -28.38 -2.19 3.01
CA ASN A 206 -27.51 -1.04 3.29
C ASN A 206 -26.05 -1.37 3.70
N CYS A 207 -25.45 -2.40 3.11
CA CYS A 207 -24.04 -2.72 3.30
C CYS A 207 -23.21 -2.24 2.10
N PHE A 208 -22.10 -1.54 2.34
CA PHE A 208 -21.32 -0.91 1.27
C PHE A 208 -19.81 -1.03 1.49
N VAL A 209 -19.08 -1.22 0.40
CA VAL A 209 -17.66 -0.86 0.31
C VAL A 209 -17.60 0.51 -0.34
N ARG A 210 -17.25 1.52 0.45
CA ARG A 210 -17.19 2.90 0.00
C ARG A 210 -15.87 3.21 -0.67
N GLN A 211 -15.93 4.11 -1.64
CA GLN A 211 -14.74 4.70 -2.22
C GLN A 211 -14.10 5.70 -1.26
N GLU A 212 -12.79 5.56 -1.03
CA GLU A 212 -11.98 6.47 -0.23
C GLU A 212 -10.95 7.14 -1.17
N GLY A 213 -11.17 8.41 -1.53
CA GLY A 213 -10.28 9.19 -2.40
C GLY A 213 -10.99 9.88 -3.57
N THR A 214 -10.25 10.31 -4.58
CA THR A 214 -10.82 10.96 -5.79
C THR A 214 -10.35 10.39 -7.11
N ASP A 215 -9.24 9.63 -7.13
CA ASP A 215 -8.49 9.41 -8.37
C ASP A 215 -8.66 7.98 -8.92
N GLU A 216 -8.58 6.96 -8.08
CA GLU A 216 -8.89 5.56 -8.41
C GLU A 216 -9.90 4.98 -7.41
N ASN A 217 -10.71 4.02 -7.86
CA ASN A 217 -11.59 3.29 -6.96
C ASN A 217 -10.77 2.39 -6.01
N THR A 218 -10.94 2.54 -4.70
CA THR A 218 -10.14 1.82 -3.69
C THR A 218 -10.24 0.30 -3.84
N LEU A 219 -11.43 -0.24 -4.12
CA LEU A 219 -11.61 -1.69 -4.30
C LEU A 219 -10.95 -2.16 -5.62
N TYR A 220 -11.02 -1.37 -6.68
CA TYR A 220 -10.29 -1.66 -7.93
C TYR A 220 -8.79 -1.78 -7.69
N THR A 221 -8.18 -0.80 -7.01
CA THR A 221 -6.75 -0.82 -6.70
C THR A 221 -6.38 -2.08 -5.90
N LYS A 222 -7.17 -2.42 -4.88
CA LYS A 222 -6.96 -3.64 -4.07
C LYS A 222 -7.12 -4.94 -4.87
N LEU A 223 -8.11 -5.01 -5.77
CA LEU A 223 -8.31 -6.17 -6.65
C LEU A 223 -7.20 -6.31 -7.70
N ARG A 224 -6.75 -5.19 -8.27
CA ARG A 224 -5.59 -5.14 -9.17
C ARG A 224 -4.36 -5.67 -8.45
N ASP A 225 -4.08 -5.14 -7.26
CA ASP A 225 -2.91 -5.51 -6.48
C ASP A 225 -2.96 -6.99 -6.06
N ALA A 226 -4.12 -7.48 -5.61
CA ALA A 226 -4.33 -8.90 -5.32
C ALA A 226 -4.09 -9.80 -6.55
N SER A 227 -4.56 -9.38 -7.74
CA SER A 227 -4.37 -10.14 -8.98
C SER A 227 -2.93 -10.17 -9.49
N LEU A 228 -2.09 -9.19 -9.10
CA LEU A 228 -0.66 -9.19 -9.41
C LEU A 228 0.14 -10.18 -8.54
N GLY A 229 -0.52 -10.78 -7.54
CA GLY A 229 0.09 -11.72 -6.61
C GLY A 229 0.77 -11.01 -5.43
N GLU A 230 1.84 -11.61 -4.94
CA GLU A 230 2.53 -11.15 -3.73
C GLU A 230 3.33 -9.86 -3.99
N ARG A 231 3.03 -8.80 -3.24
CA ARG A 231 3.68 -7.50 -3.37
C ARG A 231 5.09 -7.53 -2.81
N GLU A 232 5.91 -6.53 -3.17
CA GLU A 232 7.29 -6.47 -2.67
C GLU A 232 7.31 -6.19 -1.17
N SER A 233 6.38 -5.38 -0.67
CA SER A 233 6.14 -5.12 0.75
C SER A 233 5.75 -6.40 1.50
N ASP A 234 4.85 -7.23 0.94
CA ASP A 234 4.39 -8.50 1.52
C ASP A 234 5.56 -9.48 1.71
N ARG A 235 6.32 -9.78 0.65
CA ARG A 235 7.53 -10.63 0.74
C ARG A 235 8.52 -10.13 1.78
N THR A 236 8.62 -8.80 1.88
CA THR A 236 9.53 -8.17 2.83
C THR A 236 9.05 -8.37 4.27
N ALA A 237 7.76 -8.15 4.53
CA ALA A 237 7.16 -8.39 5.85
C ALA A 237 7.24 -9.88 6.25
N ASP A 238 6.89 -10.80 5.34
CA ASP A 238 6.93 -12.25 5.59
C ASP A 238 8.35 -12.74 5.93
N SER A 239 9.38 -12.16 5.29
CA SER A 239 10.78 -12.49 5.61
C SER A 239 11.18 -12.11 7.04
N LEU A 240 10.55 -11.07 7.61
CA LEU A 240 10.83 -10.60 8.96
C LEU A 240 10.07 -11.40 10.03
N VAL A 241 9.00 -12.13 9.66
CA VAL A 241 8.25 -13.01 10.57
C VAL A 241 9.16 -14.06 11.20
N ALA A 242 10.09 -14.60 10.42
CA ALA A 242 11.04 -15.60 10.90
C ALA A 242 12.07 -15.06 11.92
N GLU A 243 12.20 -13.75 12.06
CA GLU A 243 13.18 -13.09 12.91
C GLU A 243 12.62 -12.61 14.26
N LEU A 244 11.35 -12.91 14.55
CA LEU A 244 10.64 -12.36 15.72
C LEU A 244 11.16 -12.90 17.06
N PRO A 245 11.64 -12.03 17.96
CA PRO A 245 12.10 -12.43 19.27
C PRO A 245 10.97 -12.40 20.30
N PHE A 246 10.04 -13.37 20.23
CA PHE A 246 8.98 -13.53 21.25
C PHE A 246 9.51 -13.90 22.64
N ASP A 247 10.80 -14.22 22.76
CA ASP A 247 11.50 -14.44 24.02
C ASP A 247 11.76 -13.14 24.81
N GLN A 248 11.63 -11.98 24.16
CA GLN A 248 11.76 -10.68 24.77
C GLN A 248 10.39 -10.03 25.01
N PRO A 249 10.12 -9.50 26.22
CA PRO A 249 8.83 -8.87 26.51
C PRO A 249 8.61 -7.60 25.67
N THR A 250 9.68 -6.90 25.32
CA THR A 250 9.62 -5.72 24.44
C THR A 250 10.82 -5.74 23.50
N PHE A 251 10.57 -5.59 22.20
CA PHE A 251 11.61 -5.47 21.18
C PHE A 251 11.14 -4.50 20.11
N GLN A 252 12.04 -3.63 19.63
CA GLN A 252 11.79 -2.78 18.48
C GLN A 252 13.06 -2.73 17.63
N ASP A 253 12.89 -2.97 16.33
CA ASP A 253 13.97 -2.88 15.35
C ASP A 253 13.47 -2.14 14.12
N GLU A 254 14.30 -1.25 13.59
CA GLU A 254 14.00 -0.44 12.41
C GLU A 254 15.15 -0.58 11.41
N ARG A 255 14.81 -0.97 10.18
CA ARG A 255 15.80 -1.20 9.12
C ARG A 255 15.44 -0.39 7.89
N THR A 256 16.46 0.16 7.24
CA THR A 256 16.32 0.84 5.95
C THR A 256 17.26 0.21 4.93
N GLN A 257 16.74 -0.12 3.75
CA GLN A 257 17.54 -0.63 2.64
C GLN A 257 17.35 0.25 1.42
N TYR A 258 18.44 0.50 0.68
CA TYR A 258 18.42 1.32 -0.53
C TYR A 258 18.74 0.48 -1.75
N SER A 259 18.03 0.73 -2.84
CA SER A 259 18.33 0.17 -4.15
C SER A 259 18.11 1.24 -5.22
N PHE A 260 18.21 0.89 -6.50
CA PHE A 260 18.05 1.86 -7.56
C PHE A 260 16.59 2.30 -7.70
N GLY A 261 16.33 3.60 -7.49
CA GLY A 261 15.00 4.19 -7.55
C GLY A 261 14.05 3.73 -6.44
N LYS A 262 14.55 3.03 -5.41
CA LYS A 262 13.73 2.40 -4.40
C LYS A 262 14.37 2.42 -3.03
N MET A 263 13.54 2.56 -2.00
CA MET A 263 13.94 2.45 -0.60
C MET A 263 12.94 1.56 0.14
N LYS A 264 13.44 0.63 0.94
CA LYS A 264 12.63 -0.17 1.86
C LYS A 264 12.80 0.35 3.28
N ALA A 265 11.70 0.52 3.98
CA ALA A 265 11.70 0.86 5.39
C ALA A 265 10.91 -0.21 6.15
N GLN A 266 11.51 -0.80 7.18
CA GLN A 266 11.02 -1.99 7.85
C GLN A 266 11.01 -1.74 9.35
N GLN A 267 9.96 -2.20 10.02
CA GLN A 267 9.84 -2.17 11.46
C GLN A 267 9.41 -3.52 11.99
N ILE A 268 10.03 -3.94 13.08
CA ILE A 268 9.56 -5.02 13.93
C ILE A 268 9.26 -4.41 15.28
N GLU A 269 8.08 -4.69 15.81
CA GLU A 269 7.69 -4.33 17.18
C GLU A 269 7.14 -5.58 17.85
N VAL A 270 7.70 -5.96 19.00
CA VAL A 270 7.18 -7.03 19.87
C VAL A 270 6.85 -6.42 21.22
N ASN A 271 5.68 -6.77 21.75
CA ASN A 271 5.20 -6.34 23.06
C ASN A 271 4.36 -7.46 23.69
N ASP A 272 4.82 -7.99 24.83
CA ASP A 272 4.11 -8.97 25.66
C ASP A 272 3.55 -10.18 24.89
N GLY A 273 4.32 -10.72 23.95
CA GLY A 273 3.95 -11.90 23.16
C GLY A 273 3.10 -11.59 21.92
N TYR A 274 2.93 -10.31 21.58
CA TYR A 274 2.31 -9.83 20.35
C TYR A 274 3.34 -9.10 19.51
N ALA A 275 3.29 -9.27 18.20
CA ALA A 275 4.19 -8.61 17.27
C ALA A 275 3.44 -7.90 16.16
N MET A 276 4.01 -6.79 15.72
CA MET A 276 3.63 -6.07 14.53
C MET A 276 4.87 -5.93 13.65
N ILE A 277 4.74 -6.32 12.39
CA ILE A 277 5.74 -6.09 11.36
C ILE A 277 5.15 -5.10 10.38
N THR A 278 5.93 -4.09 10.04
CA THR A 278 5.57 -3.10 9.04
C THR A 278 6.67 -3.08 7.98
N ALA A 279 6.28 -3.22 6.71
CA ALA A 279 7.19 -3.09 5.59
C ALA A 279 6.64 -2.07 4.59
N TYR A 280 7.45 -1.05 4.30
CA TYR A 280 7.21 -0.07 3.27
C TYR A 280 8.22 -0.22 2.14
N VAL A 281 7.74 -0.15 0.91
CA VAL A 281 8.58 -0.03 -0.28
C VAL A 281 8.21 1.28 -0.96
N PHE A 282 9.13 2.23 -0.92
CA PHE A 282 9.03 3.52 -1.59
C PHE A 282 9.68 3.39 -2.97
N ASP A 283 8.92 3.61 -4.03
CA ASP A 283 9.39 3.68 -5.41
C ASP A 283 9.39 5.15 -5.88
N TYR A 284 10.58 5.67 -6.15
CA TYR A 284 10.84 7.00 -6.67
C TYR A 284 11.68 6.93 -7.96
N SER A 285 11.60 5.80 -8.67
CA SER A 285 12.39 5.51 -9.86
C SER A 285 12.10 6.50 -11.01
N GLY A 286 10.85 6.95 -11.13
CA GLY A 286 10.43 7.97 -12.08
C GLY A 286 11.25 9.26 -11.94
N ASP A 287 11.41 9.74 -10.70
CA ASP A 287 12.15 10.96 -10.38
C ASP A 287 13.65 10.79 -10.65
N VAL A 288 14.21 9.62 -10.33
CA VAL A 288 15.61 9.29 -10.64
C VAL A 288 15.85 9.30 -12.14
N ILE A 289 14.97 8.68 -12.93
CA ILE A 289 15.10 8.62 -14.39
C ILE A 289 15.01 10.03 -14.98
N LEU A 290 14.05 10.86 -14.54
CA LEU A 290 13.89 12.22 -15.02
C LEU A 290 15.16 13.07 -14.78
N HIS A 291 15.72 13.00 -13.58
CA HIS A 291 16.94 13.72 -13.24
C HIS A 291 18.17 13.20 -14.00
N ILE A 292 18.29 11.89 -14.20
CA ILE A 292 19.36 11.31 -15.03
C ILE A 292 19.26 11.85 -16.47
N MET A 293 18.06 11.92 -17.04
CA MET A 293 17.86 12.46 -18.39
C MET A 293 18.21 13.96 -18.46
N ALA A 294 17.75 14.75 -17.49
CA ALA A 294 18.02 16.19 -17.44
C ALA A 294 19.52 16.49 -17.27
N LEU A 295 20.15 15.92 -16.25
CA LEU A 295 21.57 16.12 -15.98
C LEU A 295 22.44 15.50 -17.08
N GLY A 296 22.06 14.33 -17.60
CA GLY A 296 22.75 13.69 -18.70
C GLY A 296 22.74 14.51 -19.99
N SER A 297 21.62 15.19 -20.27
CA SER A 297 21.53 16.13 -21.41
C SER A 297 22.49 17.31 -21.24
N ILE A 298 22.57 17.89 -20.04
CA ILE A 298 23.50 18.99 -19.71
C ILE A 298 24.95 18.54 -19.87
N VAL A 299 25.32 17.40 -19.28
CA VAL A 299 26.67 16.81 -19.38
C VAL A 299 27.06 16.56 -20.84
N SER A 300 26.12 16.04 -21.64
CA SER A 300 26.33 15.77 -23.06
C SER A 300 26.59 17.06 -23.85
N VAL A 301 25.85 18.14 -23.59
CA VAL A 301 26.06 19.45 -24.22
C VAL A 301 27.41 20.04 -23.83
N ILE A 302 27.80 19.98 -22.56
CA ILE A 302 29.10 20.49 -22.08
C ILE A 302 30.26 19.75 -22.76
N ILE A 303 30.20 18.42 -22.80
CA ILE A 303 31.25 17.60 -23.43
C ILE A 303 31.32 17.89 -24.94
N LEU A 304 30.18 18.09 -25.60
CA LEU A 304 30.14 18.48 -27.01
C LEU A 304 30.81 19.84 -27.23
N ILE A 305 30.53 20.85 -26.40
CA ILE A 305 31.15 22.17 -26.48
C ILE A 305 32.67 22.07 -26.30
N VAL A 306 33.13 21.32 -25.30
CA VAL A 306 34.57 21.11 -25.05
C VAL A 306 35.24 20.38 -26.21
N TYR A 307 34.57 19.38 -26.78
CA TYR A 307 35.07 18.66 -27.96
C TYR A 307 35.22 19.57 -29.17
N VAL A 308 34.19 20.37 -29.49
CA VAL A 308 34.21 21.30 -30.63
C VAL A 308 35.24 22.40 -30.42
N ALA A 309 35.31 23.00 -29.23
CA ALA A 309 36.28 24.03 -28.89
C ALA A 309 37.73 23.51 -28.91
N GLY A 310 37.96 22.30 -28.40
CA GLY A 310 39.26 21.62 -28.45
C GLY A 310 39.71 21.23 -29.86
N ARG A 311 38.77 21.03 -30.80
CA ARG A 311 39.06 20.77 -32.21
C ARG A 311 39.47 22.02 -32.98
N LYS A 312 38.97 23.21 -32.60
CA LYS A 312 39.37 24.49 -33.22
C LYS A 312 40.77 24.98 -32.84
N LYS A 313 41.34 24.46 -31.73
CA LYS A 313 42.68 24.83 -31.23
C LYS A 313 43.81 23.91 -31.72
N ALA A 314 43.50 22.86 -32.48
CA ALA A 314 44.45 21.88 -33.00
C ALA A 314 44.48 21.94 -34.53
#